data_AF-A0A428VZC2-F1
#
_entry.id   AF-A0A428VZC2-F1
#
_cell.length_a   1.000
_cell.length_b   1.000
_cell.length_c   1.000
_cell.angle_alpha   90.00
_cell.angle_beta   90.00
_cell.angle_gamma   90.00
#
_symmetry.space_group_name_H-M   'P 1'
#
loop_
_entity.id
_entity.type
_entity.pdbx_description
1 polymer ?
#
loop_
_entity_poly.entity_id
_entity_poly.type
_entity_poly.pdbx_seq_one_letter_code
_entity_poly.pdbx_strand_id
1 'polypeptide(L)'
;MAALKSPLREDDRAQGWTDDLRREVQAEISIHRSVLRRHGLGMARHLRPRFDEWMEREDVRPGRLRDLVGDVQRSLAEARTTAAETPTTLGVRPRPPARE
;
A
#
# COMPACT_ATOMS: atom_id res chain seq x y z
N MET A 1 -10.53 -1.83 7.26
CA MET A 1 -10.07 -0.42 7.19
C MET A 1 -11.11 0.58 7.68
N ALA A 2 -11.81 0.30 8.78
CA ALA A 2 -12.68 1.29 9.43
C ALA A 2 -11.90 2.11 10.48
N ALA A 3 -10.81 1.57 11.04
CA ALA A 3 -10.07 2.19 12.13
C ALA A 3 -9.50 3.57 11.78
N LEU A 4 -8.91 3.74 10.59
CA LEU A 4 -8.45 5.05 10.11
C LEU A 4 -9.60 6.01 9.74
N LYS A 5 -10.83 5.52 9.56
CA LYS A 5 -12.00 6.38 9.27
C LYS A 5 -12.66 6.91 10.54
N SER A 6 -12.39 6.29 11.68
CA SER A 6 -12.84 6.77 12.99
C SER A 6 -11.98 7.95 13.46
N PRO A 7 -12.56 8.88 14.23
CA PRO A 7 -11.79 9.91 14.92
C PRO A 7 -10.68 9.30 15.77
N LEU A 8 -9.55 10.01 15.90
CA LEU A 8 -8.48 9.58 16.80
C LEU A 8 -8.98 9.50 18.24
N ARG A 9 -8.60 8.42 18.92
CA ARG A 9 -8.80 8.27 20.36
C ARG A 9 -7.73 9.04 21.13
N GLU A 10 -7.98 9.23 22.42
CA GLU A 10 -7.01 9.86 23.33
C GLU A 10 -5.67 9.11 23.34
N ASP A 11 -5.71 7.78 23.34
CA ASP A 11 -4.50 6.94 23.26
C ASP A 11 -3.72 7.17 21.96
N ASP A 12 -4.42 7.34 20.83
CA ASP A 12 -3.77 7.59 19.53
C ASP A 12 -3.08 8.96 19.55
N ARG A 13 -3.75 9.99 20.10
CA ARG A 13 -3.15 11.32 20.27
C ARG A 13 -1.95 11.30 21.22
N ALA A 14 -2.04 10.55 22.32
CA ALA A 14 -0.93 10.35 23.25
C ALA A 14 0.26 9.65 22.59
N GLN A 15 0.03 8.85 21.56
CA GLN A 15 1.09 8.23 20.74
C GLN A 15 1.69 9.17 19.69
N GLY A 16 1.22 10.42 19.58
CA GLY A 16 1.71 11.40 18.62
C GLY A 16 0.87 11.48 17.34
N TRP A 17 -0.27 10.77 17.25
CA TRP A 17 -1.16 10.92 16.10
C TRP A 17 -1.86 12.26 16.11
N THR A 18 -1.76 12.97 15.01
CA THR A 18 -2.57 14.15 14.70
C THR A 18 -3.64 13.80 13.68
N ASP A 19 -4.76 14.54 13.69
CA ASP A 19 -5.82 14.33 12.71
C ASP A 19 -5.34 14.62 11.28
N ASP A 20 -4.39 15.54 11.10
CA ASP A 20 -3.71 15.79 9.83
C ASP A 20 -2.88 14.59 9.38
N LEU A 21 -2.01 14.05 10.25
CA LEU A 21 -1.21 12.87 9.94
C LEU A 21 -2.09 11.65 9.62
N ARG A 22 -3.15 11.44 10.39
CA ARG A 22 -4.15 10.41 10.13
C ARG A 22 -4.77 10.59 8.74
N ARG A 23 -5.14 11.83 8.37
CA ARG A 23 -5.76 12.14 7.08
C ARG A 23 -4.79 11.92 5.93
N GLU A 24 -3.53 12.30 6.07
CA GLU A 24 -2.46 12.08 5.08
C GLU A 24 -2.24 10.58 4.85
N VAL A 25 -2.06 9.81 5.93
CA VAL A 25 -1.90 8.35 5.88
C VAL A 25 -3.10 7.70 5.19
N GLN A 26 -4.32 8.13 5.53
CA GLN A 26 -5.54 7.60 4.91
C GLN A 26 -5.63 7.94 3.41
N ALA A 27 -5.22 9.15 3.01
CA ALA A 27 -5.20 9.56 1.61
C ALA A 27 -4.23 8.69 0.80
N GLU A 28 -3.03 8.45 1.32
CA GLU A 28 -2.01 7.62 0.67
C GLU A 28 -2.48 6.18 0.46
N ILE A 29 -3.04 5.56 1.51
CA ILE A 29 -3.63 4.22 1.43
C ILE A 29 -4.74 4.18 0.38
N SER A 30 -5.54 5.24 0.28
CA SER A 30 -6.62 5.34 -0.72
C SER A 30 -6.07 5.44 -2.13
N ILE A 31 -4.98 6.20 -2.35
CA ILE A 31 -4.28 6.29 -3.63
C ILE A 31 -3.72 4.93 -4.03
N HIS A 32 -2.98 4.26 -3.13
CA HIS A 32 -2.42 2.93 -3.37
C HIS A 32 -3.49 1.94 -3.81
N ARG A 33 -4.60 1.88 -3.08
CA ARG A 33 -5.73 0.99 -3.42
C ARG A 33 -6.39 1.35 -4.75
N SER A 34 -6.57 2.64 -5.01
CA SER A 34 -7.16 3.10 -6.27
C SER A 34 -6.28 2.72 -7.46
N VAL A 35 -4.96 2.91 -7.34
CA VAL A 35 -3.99 2.53 -8.37
C VAL A 35 -3.96 1.02 -8.58
N LEU A 36 -3.89 0.24 -7.49
CA LEU A 36 -3.98 -1.22 -7.56
C LEU A 36 -5.25 -1.69 -8.27
N ARG A 37 -6.39 -1.05 -8.00
CA ARG A 37 -7.67 -1.40 -8.62
C ARG A 37 -7.78 -0.98 -10.09
N ARG A 38 -7.30 0.21 -10.45
CA ARG A 38 -7.51 0.80 -11.79
C ARG A 38 -6.41 0.46 -12.78
N HIS A 39 -5.17 0.46 -12.33
CA HIS A 39 -3.98 0.34 -13.17
C HIS A 39 -3.21 -0.95 -12.91
N GLY A 40 -3.69 -1.75 -11.95
CA GLY A 40 -3.08 -3.01 -11.60
C GLY A 40 -1.70 -2.84 -10.96
N LEU A 41 -1.03 -3.98 -10.84
CA LEU A 41 0.21 -4.11 -10.09
C LEU A 41 1.40 -3.39 -10.76
N GLY A 42 1.35 -3.26 -12.08
CA GLY A 42 2.40 -2.62 -12.88
C GLY A 42 2.58 -1.13 -12.61
N MET A 43 1.52 -0.41 -12.22
CA MET A 43 1.63 0.99 -11.79
C MET A 43 1.82 1.11 -10.28
N ALA A 44 1.28 0.17 -9.50
CA ALA A 44 1.46 0.16 -8.05
C ALA A 44 2.93 -0.02 -7.62
N ARG A 45 3.79 -0.62 -8.46
CA ARG A 45 5.24 -0.70 -8.18
C ARG A 45 5.91 0.67 -7.99
N HIS A 46 5.39 1.71 -8.64
CA HIS A 46 5.92 3.08 -8.56
C HIS A 46 5.49 3.81 -7.28
N LEU A 47 4.50 3.29 -6.57
CA LEU A 47 4.11 3.77 -5.26
C LEU A 47 5.02 3.12 -4.22
N ARG A 48 5.77 3.95 -3.49
CA ARG A 48 6.66 3.51 -2.41
C ARG A 48 5.97 3.72 -1.07
N PRO A 49 5.79 2.66 -0.26
CA PRO A 49 5.46 2.83 1.15
C PRO A 49 6.56 3.67 1.82
N ARG A 50 6.18 4.80 2.42
CA ARG A 50 7.06 5.67 3.23
C ARG A 50 6.66 5.67 4.70
N PHE A 51 6.00 4.60 5.14
CA PHE A 51 5.36 4.56 6.45
C PHE A 51 6.37 4.74 7.59
N ASP A 52 7.49 4.01 7.56
CA ASP A 52 8.49 4.10 8.62
C ASP A 52 9.13 5.50 8.68
N GLU A 53 9.46 6.09 7.53
CA GLU A 53 9.93 7.49 7.43
C GLU A 53 8.91 8.48 8.02
N TRP A 54 7.61 8.29 7.77
CA TRP A 54 6.57 9.14 8.35
C TRP A 54 6.45 8.96 9.87
N MET A 55 6.45 7.73 10.37
CA MET A 55 6.35 7.51 11.81
C MET A 55 7.59 8.03 12.56
N GLU A 56 8.77 7.95 11.96
CA GLU A 56 10.00 8.51 12.51
C GLU A 56 9.99 10.05 12.48
N ARG A 57 9.57 10.65 11.36
CA ARG A 57 9.53 12.12 11.22
C ARG A 57 8.53 12.79 12.15
N GLU A 58 7.37 12.15 12.34
CA GLU A 58 6.28 12.69 13.16
C GLU A 58 6.36 12.23 14.63
N ASP A 59 7.46 11.54 15.01
CA ASP A 59 7.72 10.99 16.35
C ASP A 59 6.55 10.14 16.90
N VAL A 60 5.90 9.38 16.01
CA VAL A 60 4.76 8.55 16.37
C VAL A 60 5.24 7.31 17.11
N ARG A 61 4.87 7.23 18.39
CA ARG A 61 5.20 6.11 19.26
C ARG A 61 4.51 4.83 18.79
N PRO A 62 5.12 3.65 19.06
CA PRO A 62 4.49 2.36 18.84
C PRO A 62 3.12 2.29 19.50
N GLY A 63 2.16 1.67 18.82
CA GLY A 63 0.82 1.47 19.35
C GLY A 63 -0.17 1.03 18.30
N ARG A 64 -1.40 0.75 18.76
CA ARG A 64 -2.43 0.06 17.97
C ARG A 64 -2.67 0.67 16.58
N LEU A 65 -2.73 2.00 16.49
CA LEU A 65 -2.99 2.66 15.21
C LEU A 65 -1.78 2.57 14.27
N ARG A 66 -0.56 2.71 14.81
CA ARG A 66 0.69 2.52 14.05
C ARG A 66 0.81 1.08 13.55
N ASP A 67 0.52 0.09 14.38
CA ASP A 67 0.58 -1.32 14.00
C ASP A 67 -0.41 -1.63 12.87
N LEU A 68 -1.65 -1.14 12.99
CA LEU A 68 -2.69 -1.32 11.97
C LEU A 68 -2.32 -0.67 10.63
N VAL A 69 -1.69 0.50 10.64
CA VAL A 69 -1.20 1.13 9.41
C VAL A 69 -0.02 0.36 8.83
N GLY A 70 0.88 -0.14 9.68
CA GLY A 70 2.01 -0.99 9.29
C GLY A 70 1.55 -2.26 8.58
N ASP A 71 0.57 -2.97 9.14
CA ASP A 71 0.00 -4.18 8.53
C ASP A 71 -0.61 -3.89 7.17
N VAL A 72 -1.34 -2.78 7.04
CA VAL A 72 -1.92 -2.35 5.77
C VAL A 72 -0.84 -2.09 4.72
N GLN A 73 0.20 -1.36 5.08
CA GLN A 73 1.29 -1.02 4.18
C GLN A 73 2.08 -2.27 3.78
N ARG A 74 2.27 -3.21 4.71
CA ARG A 74 2.86 -4.53 4.42
C ARG A 74 2.02 -5.31 3.41
N SER A 75 0.69 -5.41 3.61
CA SER A 75 -0.18 -6.08 2.63
C SER A 75 -0.16 -5.41 1.25
N LEU A 76 -0.03 -4.08 1.18
CA LEU A 76 0.13 -3.35 -0.08
C LEU A 76 1.50 -3.62 -0.74
N ALA A 77 2.55 -3.74 0.06
CA ALA A 77 3.89 -4.09 -0.40
C ALA A 77 3.92 -5.54 -0.93
N GLU A 78 3.36 -6.49 -0.20
CA GLU A 78 3.23 -7.90 -0.61
C GLU A 78 2.47 -8.04 -1.93
N ALA A 79 1.34 -7.34 -2.06
CA ALA A 79 0.59 -7.32 -3.32
C ALA A 79 1.43 -6.85 -4.51
N ARG A 80 2.39 -5.92 -4.32
CA ARG A 80 3.34 -5.50 -5.35
C ARG A 80 4.38 -6.59 -5.64
N THR A 81 4.90 -7.29 -4.62
CA THR A 81 5.96 -8.30 -4.78
C THR A 81 5.46 -9.53 -5.54
N THR A 82 4.27 -10.03 -5.22
CA THR A 82 3.66 -11.17 -5.92
C THR A 82 3.45 -10.86 -7.41
N ALA A 83 3.29 -9.60 -7.78
CA ALA A 83 3.19 -9.17 -9.18
C ALA A 83 4.51 -9.27 -9.95
N ALA A 84 5.63 -9.00 -9.27
CA ALA A 84 6.95 -9.05 -9.87
C ALA A 84 7.41 -10.50 -10.10
N GLU A 85 6.87 -11.44 -9.32
CA GLU A 85 7.17 -12.88 -9.39
C GLU A 85 6.30 -13.66 -10.39
N THR A 86 5.29 -13.04 -11.01
CA THR A 86 4.70 -13.58 -12.24
C THR A 86 5.52 -13.10 -13.44
N PRO A 87 6.53 -13.87 -13.92
CA PRO A 87 7.03 -13.65 -15.26
C PRO A 87 5.87 -13.97 -16.20
N THR A 88 5.48 -13.00 -17.03
CA THR A 88 4.74 -13.24 -18.26
C THR A 88 5.51 -14.27 -19.10
N THR A 89 5.27 -15.54 -18.80
CA THR A 89 5.72 -16.67 -19.59
C THR A 89 4.44 -17.34 -20.02
N LEU A 90 3.93 -16.90 -21.17
CA LEU A 90 3.28 -17.70 -22.21
C LEU A 90 2.39 -16.80 -23.06
N GLY A 91 3.00 -16.26 -24.11
CA GLY A 91 2.33 -15.61 -25.22
C GLY A 91 3.14 -15.67 -26.51
N VAL A 92 4.13 -16.56 -26.62
CA VAL A 92 4.70 -16.91 -27.93
C VAL A 92 3.67 -17.78 -28.62
N ARG A 93 2.87 -17.16 -29.49
CA ARG A 93 2.07 -17.90 -30.48
C ARG A 93 3.03 -18.74 -31.34
N PRO A 94 2.87 -20.07 -31.45
CA PRO A 94 3.58 -20.80 -32.48
C PRO A 94 3.05 -20.33 -33.85
N ARG A 95 3.99 -19.92 -34.72
CA ARG A 95 3.71 -19.62 -36.14
C ARG A 95 3.19 -20.91 -36.79
N PRO A 96 2.01 -20.90 -37.45
CA PRO A 96 1.53 -22.10 -38.12
C PRO A 96 2.47 -22.44 -39.30
N PRO A 97 2.69 -23.73 -39.60
CA PRO A 97 3.48 -24.12 -40.77
C PRO A 97 2.76 -23.66 -42.03
N ALA A 98 3.52 -23.04 -42.94
CA ALA A 98 3.06 -22.72 -44.28
C ALA A 98 2.64 -24.02 -44.97
N ARG A 99 1.42 -24.06 -45.48
CA ARG A 99 0.98 -25.12 -46.39
C ARG A 99 1.51 -24.76 -47.77
N GLU A 100 2.27 -25.69 -48.36
CA GLU A 100 2.60 -25.70 -49.80
C GLU A 100 1.36 -25.92 -50.66
#